data_AF-A0A7V2UFG1-F1
#
_entry.id   AF-A0A7V2UFG1-F1
#
_cell.length_a   1.000
_cell.length_b   1.000
_cell.length_c   1.000
_cell.angle_alpha   90.00
_cell.angle_beta   90.00
_cell.angle_gamma   90.00
#
_symmetry.space_group_name_H-M   'P 1'
#
loop_
_entity.id
_entity.type
_entity.pdbx_description
1 polymer ?
#
loop_
_entity_poly.entity_id
_entity_poly.type
_entity_poly.pdbx_seq_one_letter_code
_entity_poly.pdbx_strand_id
1 'polypeptide(L)'
;MDLPRLTPGKRYALPQPIGSADALLLAQLGLREKAAGRPVAIVTADASDAQRLLDELPFFAPALRCALFPDWETLPYDSFSPHQDLISERLATLWRIQQRDQEQGADVVIVPATTALYRLAPPAFLAGYTFEFKVKQ
;
A
#
# COMPACT_ATOMS: atom_id res chain seq x y z
N MET A 1 -1.65 21.24 9.89
CA MET A 1 -0.19 21.11 10.07
C MET A 1 0.42 21.11 8.68
N ASP A 2 1.44 21.91 8.40
CA ASP A 2 2.00 21.97 7.04
C ASP A 2 2.88 20.74 6.78
N LEU A 3 2.68 20.07 5.64
CA LEU A 3 3.42 18.87 5.26
C LEU A 3 4.69 19.28 4.50
N PRO A 4 5.89 18.94 4.98
CA PRO A 4 7.10 19.29 4.27
C PRO A 4 7.11 18.65 2.87
N ARG A 5 7.70 19.34 1.90
CA ARG A 5 8.00 18.76 0.60
C ARG A 5 9.07 17.69 0.76
N LEU A 6 8.76 16.46 0.40
CA LEU A 6 9.67 15.33 0.51
C LEU A 6 10.79 15.45 -0.53
N THR A 7 12.04 15.47 -0.05
CA THR A 7 13.25 15.47 -0.89
C THR A 7 13.92 14.10 -0.75
N PRO A 8 14.26 13.40 -1.85
CA PRO A 8 14.95 12.11 -1.79
C PRO A 8 16.19 12.15 -0.89
N GLY A 9 16.36 11.12 -0.05
CA GLY A 9 17.48 11.02 0.90
C GLY A 9 17.34 11.86 2.18
N LYS A 10 16.34 12.76 2.28
CA LYS A 10 16.09 13.55 3.49
C LYS A 10 14.97 12.95 4.33
N ARG A 11 15.26 12.73 5.63
CA ARG A 11 14.27 12.31 6.61
C ARG A 11 13.60 13.54 7.25
N TYR A 12 12.30 13.45 7.44
CA TYR A 12 11.50 14.42 8.18
C TYR A 12 10.84 13.69 9.35
N ALA A 13 10.83 14.32 10.52
CA ALA A 13 10.13 13.81 11.70
C ALA A 13 9.08 14.84 12.10
N LEU A 14 7.84 14.40 12.20
CA LEU A 14 6.72 15.21 12.66
C LEU A 14 6.12 14.52 13.88
N PRO A 15 5.63 15.28 14.88
CA PRO A 15 4.90 14.68 15.99
C PRO A 15 3.61 14.04 15.47
N GLN A 16 3.22 12.90 16.04
CA GLN A 16 1.96 12.26 15.69
C GLN A 16 0.80 13.15 16.17
N PRO A 17 -0.12 13.54 15.27
CA PRO A 17 -1.34 14.25 15.64
C PRO A 17 -2.22 13.40 16.57
N ILE A 18 -3.10 14.05 17.33
CA ILE A 18 -4.03 13.38 18.25
C ILE A 18 -5.21 12.74 17.49
N GLY A 19 -5.65 11.55 17.92
CA GLY A 19 -6.76 10.82 17.30
C GLY A 19 -6.51 10.54 15.81
N SER A 20 -7.56 10.52 15.00
CA SER A 20 -7.51 10.27 13.54
C SER A 20 -6.96 11.44 12.72
N ALA A 21 -6.33 12.45 13.35
CA ALA A 21 -5.72 13.56 12.62
C ALA A 21 -4.45 13.15 11.86
N ASP A 22 -3.85 12.02 12.22
CA ASP A 22 -2.79 11.38 11.43
C ASP A 22 -3.32 10.88 10.07
N ALA A 23 -4.50 10.26 10.04
CA ALA A 23 -5.16 9.86 8.79
C ALA A 23 -5.49 11.06 7.89
N LEU A 24 -6.01 12.17 8.45
CA LEU A 24 -6.20 13.40 7.69
C LEU A 24 -4.88 13.92 7.09
N LEU A 25 -3.81 13.93 7.89
CA LEU A 25 -2.49 14.37 7.45
C LEU A 25 -1.96 13.48 6.31
N LEU A 26 -2.07 12.16 6.46
CA LEU A 26 -1.64 11.19 5.45
C LEU A 26 -2.51 11.25 4.18
N ALA A 27 -3.80 11.54 4.30
CA ALA A 27 -4.70 11.76 3.18
C ALA A 27 -4.30 12.99 2.36
N GLN A 28 -3.97 14.10 3.02
CA GLN A 28 -3.45 15.30 2.35
C GLN A 28 -2.12 15.03 1.64
N LEU A 29 -1.22 14.25 2.27
CA LEU A 29 0.01 13.80 1.63
C LEU A 29 -0.31 12.97 0.38
N GLY A 30 -1.19 11.97 0.49
CA GLY A 30 -1.58 11.11 -0.62
C GLY A 30 -2.14 11.89 -1.80
N LEU A 31 -3.04 12.86 -1.56
CA LEU A 31 -3.61 13.72 -2.61
C LEU A 31 -2.53 14.56 -3.31
N ARG A 32 -1.60 15.14 -2.53
CA ARG A 32 -0.50 15.94 -3.08
C ARG A 32 0.43 15.11 -3.96
N GLU A 33 0.81 13.93 -3.51
CA GLU A 33 1.73 13.06 -4.24
C GLU A 33 1.05 12.44 -5.47
N LYS A 34 -0.24 12.08 -5.37
CA LYS A 34 -1.07 11.67 -6.51
C LYS A 34 -1.11 12.74 -7.59
N ALA A 35 -1.36 14.00 -7.22
CA ALA A 35 -1.35 15.12 -8.18
C ALA A 35 0.02 15.32 -8.84
N ALA A 36 1.10 14.90 -8.19
CA ALA A 36 2.46 14.90 -8.73
C ALA A 36 2.83 13.60 -9.48
N GLY A 37 1.89 12.65 -9.65
CA GLY A 37 2.13 11.36 -10.31
C GLY A 37 3.02 10.40 -9.54
N ARG A 38 3.08 10.52 -8.20
CA ARG A 38 3.95 9.70 -7.33
C ARG A 38 3.11 8.84 -6.38
N PRO A 39 3.39 7.52 -6.27
CA PRO A 39 2.74 6.67 -5.29
C PRO A 39 3.28 6.94 -3.88
N VAL A 40 2.46 6.69 -2.87
CA VAL A 40 2.86 6.81 -1.45
C VAL A 40 2.81 5.43 -0.80
N ALA A 41 3.89 5.04 -0.14
CA ALA A 41 3.91 3.89 0.75
C ALA A 41 3.87 4.37 2.21
N ILE A 42 2.87 3.91 2.96
CA ILE A 42 2.71 4.16 4.39
C ILE A 42 3.10 2.88 5.12
N VAL A 43 4.19 2.95 5.87
CA VAL A 43 4.63 1.84 6.72
C VAL A 43 4.13 2.10 8.14
N THR A 44 3.27 1.22 8.66
CA THR A 44 2.74 1.31 10.03
C THR A 44 3.55 0.45 11.00
N ALA A 45 3.45 0.75 12.29
CA ALA A 45 4.14 -0.04 13.32
C ALA A 45 3.60 -1.47 13.39
N ASP A 46 2.28 -1.62 13.29
CA ASP A 46 1.59 -2.91 13.34
C ASP A 46 0.39 -2.98 12.36
N ALA A 47 -0.24 -4.15 12.33
CA ALA A 47 -1.39 -4.44 11.46
C ALA A 47 -2.67 -3.70 11.87
N SER A 48 -2.85 -3.39 13.16
CA SER A 48 -4.03 -2.68 13.65
C SER A 48 -4.04 -1.23 13.18
N ASP A 49 -2.88 -0.57 13.22
CA ASP A 49 -2.70 0.76 12.64
C ASP A 49 -2.92 0.75 11.12
N ALA A 50 -2.45 -0.29 10.43
CA ALA A 50 -2.64 -0.41 8.98
C ALA A 50 -4.12 -0.49 8.61
N GLN A 51 -4.88 -1.33 9.32
CA GLN A 51 -6.32 -1.49 9.12
C GLN A 51 -7.07 -0.20 9.47
N ARG A 52 -6.76 0.44 10.61
CA ARG A 52 -7.34 1.72 11.00
C ARG A 52 -7.14 2.77 9.91
N LEU A 53 -5.93 2.92 9.39
CA LEU A 53 -5.65 3.89 8.32
C LEU A 53 -6.35 3.54 7.01
N LEU A 54 -6.49 2.25 6.69
CA LEU A 54 -7.25 1.82 5.51
C LEU A 54 -8.72 2.26 5.60
N ASP A 55 -9.31 2.20 6.79
CA ASP A 55 -10.70 2.60 7.03
C ASP A 55 -10.87 4.13 7.13
N GLU A 56 -9.90 4.83 7.74
CA GLU A 56 -9.97 6.28 7.97
C GLU A 56 -9.58 7.14 6.75
N LEU A 57 -8.61 6.71 5.93
CA LEU A 57 -8.14 7.51 4.79
C LEU A 57 -9.24 7.85 3.77
N PRO A 58 -10.13 6.91 3.36
CA PRO A 58 -11.21 7.19 2.42
C PRO A 58 -12.21 8.23 2.92
N PHE A 59 -12.38 8.37 4.24
CA PHE A 59 -13.25 9.40 4.82
C PHE A 59 -12.74 10.82 4.50
N PHE A 60 -11.42 11.03 4.57
CA PHE A 60 -10.81 12.34 4.31
C PHE A 60 -10.48 12.58 2.83
N ALA A 61 -10.19 11.52 2.08
CA ALA A 61 -9.81 11.61 0.68
C ALA A 61 -10.42 10.45 -0.14
N PRO A 62 -11.73 10.50 -0.46
CA PRO A 62 -12.42 9.42 -1.17
C PRO A 62 -11.90 9.19 -2.60
N ALA A 63 -11.19 10.17 -3.15
CA ALA A 63 -10.54 10.05 -4.46
C ALA A 63 -9.22 9.27 -4.43
N LEU A 64 -8.67 8.94 -3.25
CA LEU A 64 -7.46 8.13 -3.13
C LEU A 64 -7.80 6.65 -3.20
N ARG A 65 -7.11 5.93 -4.09
CA ARG A 65 -7.19 4.48 -4.17
C ARG A 65 -6.18 3.89 -3.21
N CYS A 66 -6.62 3.64 -1.98
CA CYS A 66 -5.83 2.98 -0.97
C CYS A 66 -5.82 1.46 -1.19
N ALA A 67 -4.70 0.81 -0.86
CA ALA A 67 -4.58 -0.63 -0.81
C ALA A 67 -3.75 -1.03 0.42
N LEU A 68 -4.21 -2.04 1.16
CA LEU A 68 -3.44 -2.68 2.21
C LEU A 68 -2.66 -3.84 1.59
N PHE A 69 -1.36 -3.92 1.85
CA PHE A 69 -0.57 -5.08 1.43
C PHE A 69 -0.68 -6.18 2.49
N PRO A 70 -1.35 -7.32 2.19
CA PRO A 70 -1.72 -8.30 3.20
C PRO A 70 -0.49 -9.01 3.76
N ASP A 71 -0.50 -9.35 5.05
CA ASP A 71 0.53 -10.22 5.63
C ASP A 71 0.34 -11.68 5.20
N TRP A 72 1.34 -12.53 5.45
CA TRP A 72 1.14 -13.97 5.28
C TRP A 72 0.28 -14.59 6.37
N GLU A 73 0.11 -13.91 7.50
CA GLU A 73 -0.56 -14.41 8.71
C GLU A 73 0.02 -15.73 9.21
N THR A 74 1.29 -15.99 8.88
CA THR A 74 2.08 -17.09 9.38
C THR A 74 3.35 -16.55 10.03
N LEU A 75 3.86 -17.30 11.00
CA LEU A 75 5.12 -16.93 11.63
C LEU A 75 6.31 -17.16 10.68
N PRO A 76 7.43 -16.45 10.87
CA PRO A 76 8.66 -16.79 10.17
C PRO A 76 9.06 -18.25 10.46
N TYR A 77 9.23 -19.04 9.39
CA TYR A 77 9.52 -20.48 9.46
C TYR A 77 8.39 -21.34 10.05
N ASP A 78 7.14 -20.92 9.88
CA ASP A 78 5.98 -21.76 10.20
C ASP A 78 5.91 -23.02 9.33
N SER A 79 5.33 -24.08 9.90
CA SER A 79 5.04 -25.34 9.21
C SER A 79 3.82 -25.25 8.28
N PHE A 80 2.96 -24.26 8.48
CA PHE A 80 1.78 -24.03 7.66
C PHE A 80 2.08 -23.12 6.48
N SER A 81 1.52 -23.46 5.33
CA SER A 81 1.50 -22.54 4.19
C SER A 81 0.46 -21.43 4.41
N PRO A 82 0.71 -20.21 3.90
CA PRO A 82 -0.29 -19.15 3.95
C PRO A 82 -1.59 -19.54 3.25
N HIS A 83 -2.70 -18.95 3.68
CA HIS A 83 -3.99 -19.17 3.05
C HIS A 83 -3.97 -18.71 1.58
N GLN A 84 -4.62 -19.48 0.70
CA GLN A 84 -4.64 -19.19 -0.75
C GLN A 84 -5.27 -17.82 -1.09
N ASP A 85 -6.20 -17.36 -0.26
CA ASP A 85 -6.82 -16.04 -0.44
C ASP A 85 -5.80 -14.92 -0.20
N LEU A 86 -4.92 -15.07 0.80
CA LEU A 86 -3.84 -14.10 1.07
C LEU A 86 -2.82 -14.08 -0.06
N ILE A 87 -2.50 -15.25 -0.64
CA ILE A 87 -1.65 -15.31 -1.84
C ILE A 87 -2.29 -14.52 -2.98
N SER A 88 -3.58 -14.75 -3.23
CA SER A 88 -4.34 -14.09 -4.30
C SER A 88 -4.43 -12.58 -4.10
N GLU A 89 -4.73 -12.14 -2.87
CA GLU A 89 -4.85 -10.72 -2.51
C GLU A 89 -3.51 -9.99 -2.58
N ARG A 90 -2.40 -10.64 -2.18
CA ARG A 90 -1.05 -10.10 -2.33
C ARG A 90 -0.70 -9.90 -3.80
N LEU A 91 -0.96 -10.89 -4.66
CA LEU A 91 -0.73 -10.78 -6.10
C LEU A 91 -1.58 -9.67 -6.73
N ALA A 92 -2.87 -9.61 -6.37
CA ALA A 92 -3.75 -8.54 -6.83
C ALA A 92 -3.25 -7.16 -6.40
N THR A 93 -2.77 -7.02 -5.16
CA THR A 93 -2.22 -5.76 -4.65
C THR A 93 -0.94 -5.35 -5.37
N LEU A 94 0.00 -6.29 -5.59
CA LEU A 94 1.21 -6.02 -6.37
C LEU A 94 0.89 -5.59 -7.81
N TRP A 95 -0.12 -6.21 -8.42
CA TRP A 95 -0.61 -5.81 -9.74
C TRP A 95 -1.20 -4.39 -9.72
N ARG A 96 -2.03 -4.04 -8.72
CA ARG A 96 -2.55 -2.67 -8.57
C ARG A 96 -1.45 -1.64 -8.39
N ILE A 97 -0.38 -1.97 -7.67
CA ILE A 97 0.80 -1.10 -7.53
C ILE A 97 1.49 -0.88 -8.88
N GLN A 98 1.64 -1.93 -9.69
CA GLN A 98 2.20 -1.84 -11.04
C GLN A 98 1.30 -1.00 -11.98
N GLN A 99 -0.02 -1.11 -11.82
CA GLN A 99 -1.02 -0.38 -12.61
C GLN A 99 -1.39 1.01 -12.04
N ARG A 100 -0.54 1.64 -11.22
CA ARG A 100 -0.86 2.90 -10.51
C ARG A 100 -1.52 4.00 -11.38
N ASP A 101 -1.09 4.13 -12.63
CA ASP A 101 -1.54 5.21 -13.54
C ASP A 101 -2.87 4.86 -14.26
N GLN A 102 -3.41 3.66 -14.03
CA GLN A 102 -4.67 3.19 -14.59
C GLN A 102 -5.77 3.20 -13.53
N GLU A 103 -7.05 3.20 -13.93
CA GLU A 103 -8.23 3.24 -13.05
C GLU A 103 -8.15 2.32 -11.81
N GLN A 104 -7.71 1.07 -11.99
CA GLN A 104 -7.66 0.05 -10.93
C GLN A 104 -6.39 0.11 -10.07
N GLY A 105 -5.50 1.07 -10.31
CA GLY A 105 -4.22 1.22 -9.62
C GLY A 105 -4.34 1.56 -8.13
N ALA A 106 -3.19 1.61 -7.46
CA ALA A 106 -3.07 2.09 -6.08
C ALA A 106 -2.31 3.43 -6.03
N ASP A 107 -2.90 4.43 -5.37
CA ASP A 107 -2.26 5.72 -5.09
C ASP A 107 -1.48 5.67 -3.77
N VAL A 108 -2.06 5.00 -2.78
CA VAL A 108 -1.50 4.82 -1.44
C VAL A 108 -1.47 3.34 -1.11
N VAL A 109 -0.31 2.85 -0.72
CA VAL A 109 -0.12 1.47 -0.25
C VAL A 109 0.20 1.51 1.23
N ILE A 110 -0.60 0.83 2.04
CA ILE A 110 -0.41 0.71 3.48
C ILE A 110 0.19 -0.67 3.74
N VAL A 111 1.25 -0.74 4.55
CA VAL A 111 1.93 -1.99 4.86
C VAL A 111 2.45 -1.98 6.30
N PRO A 112 2.18 -3.02 7.11
CA PRO A 112 2.81 -3.16 8.42
C PRO A 112 4.33 -3.32 8.29
N ALA A 113 5.08 -2.82 9.27
CA ALA A 113 6.55 -2.89 9.26
C ALA A 113 7.08 -4.32 9.12
N THR A 114 6.45 -5.29 9.79
CA THR A 114 6.81 -6.72 9.68
C THR A 114 6.60 -7.25 8.26
N THR A 115 5.48 -6.91 7.63
CA THR A 115 5.15 -7.34 6.27
C THR A 115 6.06 -6.70 5.22
N ALA A 116 6.47 -5.44 5.44
CA ALA A 116 7.36 -4.70 4.53
C ALA A 116 8.78 -5.31 4.44
N LEU A 117 9.18 -6.11 5.42
CA LEU A 117 10.49 -6.77 5.46
C LEU A 117 10.55 -8.03 4.59
N TYR A 118 9.41 -8.58 4.18
CA TYR A 118 9.39 -9.76 3.32
C TYR A 118 9.97 -9.46 1.94
N ARG A 119 10.82 -10.37 1.46
CA ARG A 119 11.27 -10.33 0.08
C ARG A 119 10.12 -10.68 -0.85
N LEU A 120 9.99 -9.93 -1.94
CA LEU A 120 9.00 -10.15 -2.97
C LEU A 120 9.64 -10.78 -4.20
N ALA A 121 8.84 -11.52 -4.96
CA ALA A 121 9.24 -11.97 -6.28
C ALA A 121 9.53 -10.75 -7.18
N PRO A 122 10.54 -10.81 -8.06
CA PRO A 122 10.83 -9.71 -8.96
C PRO A 122 9.65 -9.49 -9.93
N PRO A 123 9.40 -8.24 -10.39
CA PRO A 123 8.31 -7.97 -11.34
C PRO A 123 8.36 -8.81 -12.62
N ALA A 124 9.57 -9.16 -13.08
CA ALA A 124 9.76 -10.03 -14.25
C ALA A 124 9.19 -11.44 -14.05
N PHE A 125 9.22 -11.96 -12.82
CA PHE A 125 8.59 -13.25 -12.51
C PHE A 125 7.08 -13.15 -12.71
N LEU A 126 6.42 -12.16 -12.10
CA LEU A 126 4.97 -11.98 -12.24
C LEU A 126 4.54 -11.75 -13.70
N ALA A 127 5.28 -10.93 -14.44
CA ALA A 127 5.01 -10.66 -15.85
C ALA A 127 5.10 -11.93 -16.72
N GLY A 128 6.06 -12.83 -16.44
CA GLY A 128 6.24 -14.08 -17.19
C GLY A 128 5.13 -15.13 -16.98
N TYR A 129 4.36 -15.01 -15.90
CA TYR A 129 3.27 -15.94 -15.55
C TYR A 129 1.88 -15.28 -15.54
N THR A 130 1.75 -14.07 -16.11
CA THR A 130 0.46 -13.38 -16.26
C THR A 130 -0.12 -13.67 -17.64
N PHE A 131 -1.40 -14.03 -17.70
CA PHE A 131 -2.12 -14.26 -18.96
C PHE A 131 -3.21 -13.20 -19.12
N GLU A 132 -3.24 -12.51 -20.26
CA GLU A 132 -4.30 -11.55 -20.62
C GLU A 132 -5.18 -12.15 -21.73
N PHE A 133 -6.40 -12.54 -21.37
CA PHE A 133 -7.37 -13.09 -22.31
C PHE A 133 -8.39 -12.02 -22.74
N LYS A 134 -8.70 -11.97 -24.04
CA LYS A 134 -9.80 -11.17 -24.61
C LYS A 134 -10.76 -12.08 -25.34
N VAL A 135 -12.05 -11.79 -25.24
CA VAL A 135 -13.09 -12.56 -25.94
C VAL A 135 -12.85 -12.41 -27.45
N LYS A 136 -12.71 -13.54 -28.17
CA LYS A 136 -12.34 -13.64 -29.60
C LYS A 136 -10.90 -13.23 -29.95
N GLN A 137 -9.94 -13.57 -29.09
CA GLN A 137 -8.51 -13.55 -29.42
C GLN A 137 -8.12 -14.63 -30.43
#